data_AF-A0AAW2FS51-F1
#
_entry.id   AF-A0AAW2FS51-F1
#
_cell.length_a   1.000
_cell.length_b   1.000
_cell.length_c   1.000
_cell.angle_alpha   90.00
_cell.angle_beta   90.00
_cell.angle_gamma   90.00
#
_symmetry.space_group_name_H-M   'P 1'
#
loop_
_entity.id
_entity.type
_entity.pdbx_description
1 polymer ?
#
loop_
_entity_poly.entity_id
_entity_poly.type
_entity_poly.pdbx_seq_one_letter_code
_entity_poly.pdbx_strand_id
1 'polypeptide(L)'
;MQEFVSTSFFDFEVNVIECPNLYAFPFLLPTPGIGNQAKVLEFGNHRDLYDPSKNKDKSWKVPDYIDRSRDILIVGGSMFRGVPNKDVVTTLYSQQTRTLIDTNYSFINEQGEASSERVFNFNPPPCNVFGTYYVCNGTRSQVLLLRARRAFDPETQILSLMQNALCQRYVNAHVGLSGLILMTSGLAEVGVMPPIFPETLLENETDIYNWNYKYNIAAPVVVHNTMFNFDELRLSSIDDENEDMFCTVNSNSNYILRANQFTGSRFLKCSTPVAMECVGYFNVVSELQRIGAELIH
;
A
#
# COMPACT_ATOMS: atom_id res chain seq x y z
N MET A 1 -19.87 -2.05 1.19
CA MET A 1 -19.15 -1.17 0.24
C MET A 1 -20.11 -0.50 -0.74
N GLN A 2 -20.83 -1.23 -1.62
CA GLN A 2 -21.79 -0.64 -2.58
C GLN A 2 -22.72 0.40 -1.93
N GLU A 3 -23.50 -0.01 -0.93
CA GLU A 3 -24.50 0.84 -0.26
C GLU A 3 -23.91 2.10 0.38
N PHE A 4 -22.78 1.97 1.08
CA PHE A 4 -22.16 3.08 1.80
C PHE A 4 -21.49 4.08 0.84
N VAL A 5 -20.61 3.58 -0.04
CA VAL A 5 -19.73 4.44 -0.86
C VAL A 5 -20.49 5.05 -2.04
N SER A 6 -21.56 4.41 -2.54
CA SER A 6 -22.34 4.97 -3.67
C SER A 6 -22.97 6.33 -3.36
N THR A 7 -23.16 6.66 -2.07
CA THR A 7 -23.73 7.94 -1.65
C THR A 7 -22.81 9.13 -1.90
N SER A 8 -21.53 8.90 -2.27
CA SER A 8 -20.53 9.95 -2.48
C SER A 8 -20.20 10.22 -3.96
N PHE A 9 -20.75 9.45 -4.90
CA PHE A 9 -20.39 9.50 -6.33
C PHE A 9 -21.61 9.47 -7.25
N PHE A 10 -21.51 10.13 -8.40
CA PHE A 10 -22.54 10.05 -9.45
C PHE A 10 -22.66 8.64 -10.03
N ASP A 11 -21.53 7.99 -10.29
CA ASP A 11 -21.49 6.62 -10.80
C ASP A 11 -20.58 5.77 -9.89
N PHE A 12 -21.17 4.80 -9.20
CA PHE A 12 -20.45 3.88 -8.32
C PHE A 12 -20.95 2.44 -8.47
N GLU A 13 -20.02 1.53 -8.69
CA GLU A 13 -20.31 0.12 -8.93
C GLU A 13 -19.26 -0.76 -8.24
N VAL A 14 -19.74 -1.78 -7.53
CA VAL A 14 -18.94 -2.82 -6.91
C VAL A 14 -19.52 -4.18 -7.29
N ASN A 15 -18.71 -5.03 -7.91
CA ASN A 15 -19.12 -6.37 -8.33
C ASN A 15 -18.02 -7.40 -8.06
N VAL A 16 -18.39 -8.67 -8.05
CA VAL A 16 -17.42 -9.77 -8.12
C VAL A 16 -17.32 -10.21 -9.57
N ILE A 17 -16.12 -10.15 -10.14
CA ILE A 17 -15.87 -10.49 -11.55
C ILE A 17 -14.64 -11.37 -11.69
N GLU A 18 -14.47 -12.03 -12.83
CA GLU A 18 -13.18 -12.60 -13.20
C GLU A 18 -12.15 -11.48 -13.40
N CYS A 19 -11.00 -11.59 -12.74
CA CYS A 19 -9.90 -10.64 -12.84
C CYS A 19 -9.53 -10.43 -14.32
N PRO A 20 -9.48 -9.17 -14.80
CA PRO A 20 -9.02 -8.90 -16.15
C PRO A 20 -7.52 -9.21 -16.26
N ASN A 21 -7.00 -9.19 -17.48
CA ASN A 21 -5.57 -9.39 -17.69
C ASN A 21 -4.77 -8.17 -17.19
N LEU A 22 -4.19 -8.29 -16.00
CA LEU A 22 -3.37 -7.24 -15.37
C LEU A 22 -1.93 -7.18 -15.90
N TYR A 23 -1.54 -8.12 -16.76
CA TYR A 23 -0.27 -8.05 -17.50
C TYR A 23 -0.30 -6.94 -18.57
N ALA A 24 -1.48 -6.65 -19.10
CA ALA A 24 -1.65 -5.65 -20.16
C ALA A 24 -1.58 -4.21 -19.61
N PHE A 25 -1.36 -3.26 -20.53
CA PHE A 25 -1.56 -1.85 -20.24
C PHE A 25 -3.00 -1.62 -19.72
N PRO A 26 -3.19 -0.76 -18.69
CA PRO A 26 -2.21 0.12 -18.04
C PRO A 26 -1.53 -0.44 -16.78
N PHE A 27 -1.88 -1.66 -16.34
CA PHE A 27 -1.38 -2.21 -15.08
C PHE A 27 0.07 -2.73 -15.19
N LEU A 28 0.39 -3.40 -16.29
CA LEU A 28 1.75 -3.89 -16.59
C LEU A 28 2.38 -4.65 -15.42
N LEU A 29 1.59 -5.50 -14.74
CA LEU A 29 2.09 -6.43 -13.74
C LEU A 29 2.88 -7.55 -14.44
N PRO A 30 3.82 -8.22 -13.75
CA PRO A 30 4.51 -9.37 -14.29
C PRO A 30 3.65 -10.64 -14.37
N THR A 31 2.38 -10.57 -13.96
CA THR A 31 1.44 -11.69 -13.93
C THR A 31 0.06 -11.25 -14.45
N PRO A 32 -0.77 -12.17 -14.95
CA PRO A 32 -2.04 -11.82 -15.56
C PRO A 32 -3.13 -11.43 -14.55
N GLY A 33 -2.93 -11.59 -13.25
CA GLY A 33 -3.92 -11.26 -12.23
C GLY A 33 -3.29 -11.05 -10.85
N ILE A 34 -4.15 -10.96 -9.84
CA ILE A 34 -3.76 -10.80 -8.41
C ILE A 34 -4.34 -11.92 -7.54
N GLY A 35 -4.85 -12.99 -8.14
CA GLY A 35 -5.62 -14.03 -7.49
C GLY A 35 -4.82 -15.12 -6.79
N ASN A 36 -5.53 -15.83 -5.91
CA ASN A 36 -5.11 -16.98 -5.10
C ASN A 36 -4.05 -16.67 -4.00
N GLN A 37 -4.26 -17.26 -2.82
CA GLN A 37 -3.39 -17.12 -1.63
C GLN A 37 -3.09 -15.66 -1.25
N ALA A 38 -4.13 -14.82 -1.21
CA ALA A 38 -4.06 -13.40 -0.89
C ALA A 38 -3.57 -13.16 0.55
N LYS A 39 -2.28 -12.90 0.72
CA LYS A 39 -1.63 -12.66 2.00
C LYS A 39 -1.02 -11.26 2.05
N VAL A 40 -0.95 -10.67 3.22
CA VAL A 40 -0.22 -9.42 3.46
C VAL A 40 0.91 -9.68 4.44
N LEU A 41 2.11 -9.23 4.09
CA LEU A 41 3.25 -9.11 4.98
C LEU A 41 3.39 -7.66 5.41
N GLU A 42 3.41 -7.41 6.71
CA GLU A 42 3.66 -6.10 7.27
C GLU A 42 4.88 -6.12 8.19
N PHE A 43 5.88 -5.33 7.85
CA PHE A 43 7.11 -5.13 8.59
C PHE A 43 7.02 -3.85 9.42
N GLY A 44 7.50 -3.91 10.67
CA GLY A 44 7.59 -2.75 11.56
C GLY A 44 6.30 -1.94 11.64
N ASN A 45 6.38 -0.61 11.74
CA ASN A 45 5.21 0.28 11.73
C ASN A 45 5.55 1.60 11.01
N HIS A 46 4.65 2.06 10.13
CA HIS A 46 4.81 3.32 9.42
C HIS A 46 4.94 4.53 10.37
N ARG A 47 4.29 4.49 11.54
CA ARG A 47 4.40 5.50 12.59
C ARG A 47 5.82 5.62 13.17
N ASP A 48 6.63 4.56 13.10
CA ASP A 48 8.03 4.60 13.55
C ASP A 48 8.89 5.56 12.71
N LEU A 49 8.44 5.97 11.51
CA LEU A 49 9.11 7.03 10.73
C LEU A 49 9.14 8.38 11.45
N TYR A 50 8.08 8.65 12.23
CA TYR A 50 7.80 9.96 12.80
C TYR A 50 8.30 10.11 14.22
N ASP A 51 8.82 9.03 14.81
CA ASP A 51 9.35 8.98 16.16
C ASP A 51 10.87 8.72 16.11
N PRO A 52 11.70 9.74 16.41
CA PRO A 52 13.16 9.60 16.46
C PRO A 52 13.66 8.53 17.44
N SER A 53 12.87 8.14 18.44
CA SER A 53 13.23 7.09 19.40
C SER A 53 12.98 5.68 18.85
N LYS A 54 12.10 5.55 17.85
CA LYS A 54 11.67 4.28 17.25
C LYS A 54 12.23 4.01 15.86
N ASN A 55 12.69 5.04 15.15
CA ASN A 55 13.34 4.94 13.84
C ASN A 55 14.74 4.29 13.88
N LYS A 56 14.90 3.20 14.64
CA LYS A 56 16.12 2.41 14.81
C LYS A 56 16.52 1.73 13.49
N ASP A 57 17.73 1.18 13.44
CA ASP A 57 18.24 0.43 12.30
C ASP A 57 17.60 -0.97 12.22
N LYS A 58 16.29 -1.01 11.94
CA LYS A 58 15.53 -2.23 11.67
C LYS A 58 15.54 -2.48 10.15
N SER A 59 15.86 -3.70 9.74
CA SER A 59 15.97 -4.07 8.32
C SER A 59 15.54 -5.52 8.09
N TRP A 60 14.73 -5.74 7.05
CA TRP A 60 14.23 -7.07 6.68
C TRP A 60 14.38 -7.28 5.18
N LYS A 61 14.67 -8.52 4.78
CA LYS A 61 14.66 -8.92 3.37
C LYS A 61 13.35 -9.66 3.11
N VAL A 62 12.47 -9.06 2.32
CA VAL A 62 11.15 -9.62 1.99
C VAL A 62 11.22 -11.09 1.52
N PRO A 63 12.20 -11.51 0.68
CA PRO A 63 12.33 -12.90 0.25
C PRO A 63 12.50 -13.93 1.37
N ASP A 64 12.98 -13.54 2.55
CA ASP A 64 13.26 -14.45 3.67
C ASP A 64 11.97 -14.92 4.37
N TYR A 65 10.84 -14.24 4.14
CA TYR A 65 9.55 -14.49 4.79
C TYR A 65 8.54 -15.18 3.87
N ILE A 66 9.01 -15.67 2.73
CA ILE A 66 8.16 -16.12 1.64
C ILE A 66 8.67 -17.45 1.10
N ASP A 67 7.75 -18.39 0.89
CA ASP A 67 8.04 -19.62 0.17
C ASP A 67 8.18 -19.35 -1.33
N ARG A 68 9.42 -19.19 -1.79
CA ARG A 68 9.77 -18.96 -3.21
C ARG A 68 9.78 -20.23 -4.06
N SER A 69 9.45 -21.39 -3.48
CA SER A 69 9.30 -22.66 -4.22
C SER A 69 8.00 -22.74 -5.02
N ARG A 70 7.23 -21.66 -5.11
CA ARG A 70 5.94 -21.59 -5.81
C ARG A 70 5.87 -20.33 -6.68
N ASP A 71 4.90 -20.31 -7.59
CA ASP A 71 4.56 -19.12 -8.35
C ASP A 71 4.01 -18.05 -7.42
N ILE A 72 4.69 -16.91 -7.37
CA ILE A 72 4.38 -15.83 -6.45
C ILE A 72 4.55 -14.47 -7.10
N LEU A 73 3.54 -13.63 -6.89
CA LEU A 73 3.55 -12.20 -7.09
C LEU A 73 3.62 -11.53 -5.73
N ILE A 74 4.57 -10.60 -5.59
CA ILE A 74 4.67 -9.67 -4.47
C ILE A 74 4.51 -8.27 -5.03
N VAL A 75 3.63 -7.48 -4.44
CA VAL A 75 3.44 -6.06 -4.78
C VAL A 75 3.34 -5.27 -3.49
N GLY A 76 4.10 -4.20 -3.37
CA GLY A 76 4.03 -3.37 -2.18
C GLY A 76 5.13 -2.34 -2.11
N GLY A 77 5.26 -1.76 -0.92
CA GLY A 77 6.27 -0.75 -0.69
C GLY A 77 6.79 -0.74 0.73
N SER A 78 7.91 -0.07 0.89
CA SER A 78 8.63 0.15 2.14
C SER A 78 9.44 1.44 2.02
N MET A 79 10.39 1.65 2.93
CA MET A 79 11.44 2.63 2.74
C MET A 79 12.83 1.99 2.68
N PHE A 80 13.77 2.70 2.07
CA PHE A 80 15.20 2.42 2.13
C PHE A 80 15.90 3.55 2.89
N ARG A 81 16.66 3.20 3.92
CA ARG A 81 17.36 4.17 4.77
C ARG A 81 18.67 4.57 4.11
N GLY A 82 18.87 5.87 3.92
CA GLY A 82 20.09 6.41 3.35
C GLY A 82 20.07 7.92 3.34
N VAL A 83 21.08 8.53 2.73
CA VAL A 83 21.07 9.96 2.41
C VAL A 83 21.08 10.08 0.89
N PRO A 84 19.96 10.45 0.25
CA PRO A 84 18.64 10.67 0.85
C PRO A 84 17.92 9.36 1.20
N ASN A 85 17.02 9.44 2.18
CA ASN A 85 15.98 8.44 2.42
C ASN A 85 15.12 8.27 1.15
N LYS A 86 14.61 7.06 0.92
CA LYS A 86 13.85 6.74 -0.30
C LYS A 86 12.57 5.98 0.03
N ASP A 87 11.44 6.40 -0.55
CA ASP A 87 10.27 5.55 -0.68
C ASP A 87 10.59 4.46 -1.71
N VAL A 88 10.16 3.22 -1.43
CA VAL A 88 10.46 2.06 -2.26
C VAL A 88 9.16 1.36 -2.61
N VAL A 89 8.95 1.12 -3.90
CA VAL A 89 7.90 0.21 -4.37
C VAL A 89 8.56 -0.93 -5.09
N THR A 90 8.18 -2.15 -4.72
CA THR A 90 8.70 -3.36 -5.34
C THR A 90 7.57 -4.23 -5.84
N THR A 91 7.69 -4.61 -7.10
CA THR A 91 6.95 -5.73 -7.68
C THR A 91 7.94 -6.86 -7.93
N LEU A 92 7.73 -8.01 -7.30
CA LEU A 92 8.55 -9.20 -7.49
C LEU A 92 7.68 -10.33 -8.01
N TYR A 93 8.15 -11.00 -9.05
CA TYR A 93 7.55 -12.24 -9.53
C TYR A 93 8.59 -13.35 -9.51
N SER A 94 8.24 -14.50 -8.94
CA SER A 94 9.01 -15.73 -9.06
C SER A 94 8.13 -16.77 -9.74
N GLN A 95 8.57 -17.29 -10.89
CA GLN A 95 8.01 -18.51 -11.47
C GLN A 95 8.84 -19.74 -11.07
N GLN A 96 9.36 -19.74 -9.84
CA GLN A 96 10.52 -20.55 -9.41
C GLN A 96 11.85 -20.14 -10.07
N THR A 97 12.14 -18.84 -9.90
CA THR A 97 13.50 -18.24 -9.87
C THR A 97 14.19 -17.82 -11.16
N ARG A 98 13.49 -17.74 -12.30
CA ARG A 98 13.81 -16.65 -13.25
C ARG A 98 13.06 -15.38 -12.86
N THR A 99 13.42 -14.92 -11.66
CA THR A 99 12.79 -13.84 -10.91
C THR A 99 12.84 -12.51 -11.67
N LEU A 100 11.69 -11.87 -11.80
CA LEU A 100 11.60 -10.48 -12.25
C LEU A 100 11.38 -9.60 -11.02
N ILE A 101 12.29 -8.67 -10.80
CA ILE A 101 12.17 -7.64 -9.76
C ILE A 101 12.10 -6.30 -10.47
N ASP A 102 11.02 -5.58 -10.21
CA ASP A 102 10.82 -4.21 -10.62
C ASP A 102 10.67 -3.36 -9.38
N THR A 103 11.77 -2.72 -9.00
CA THR A 103 11.83 -1.82 -7.87
C THR A 103 11.93 -0.39 -8.38
N ASN A 104 11.18 0.51 -7.78
CA ASN A 104 11.26 1.94 -8.04
C ASN A 104 11.52 2.67 -6.74
N TYR A 105 12.46 3.61 -6.78
CA TYR A 105 12.72 4.54 -5.69
C TYR A 105 12.11 5.89 -6.02
N SER A 106 11.55 6.54 -5.01
CA SER A 106 11.23 7.97 -5.04
C SER A 106 11.92 8.68 -3.88
N PHE A 107 12.57 9.79 -4.16
CA PHE A 107 13.39 10.51 -3.18
C PHE A 107 13.58 11.98 -3.56
N ILE A 108 14.01 12.79 -2.60
CA ILE A 108 14.44 14.17 -2.84
C ILE A 108 15.93 14.18 -3.19
N ASN A 109 16.28 14.69 -4.37
CA ASN A 109 17.65 14.78 -4.86
C ASN A 109 18.44 15.92 -4.17
N GLU A 110 19.72 16.06 -4.52
CA GLU A 110 20.60 17.09 -3.94
C GLU A 110 20.15 18.52 -4.29
N GLN A 111 19.35 18.70 -5.34
CA GLN A 111 18.76 19.97 -5.74
C GLN A 111 17.47 20.30 -4.98
N GLY A 112 17.00 19.42 -4.09
CA GLY A 112 15.75 19.58 -3.35
C GLY A 112 14.50 19.24 -4.16
N GLU A 113 14.66 18.53 -5.29
CA GLU A 113 13.58 18.14 -6.18
C GLU A 113 13.26 16.65 -6.04
N ALA A 114 11.98 16.29 -6.18
CA ALA A 114 11.59 14.89 -6.20
C ALA A 114 12.05 14.22 -7.50
N SER A 115 12.68 13.06 -7.35
CA SER A 115 13.17 12.20 -8.43
C SER A 115 12.62 10.80 -8.26
N SER A 116 12.62 10.03 -9.35
CA SER A 116 12.33 8.60 -9.28
C SER A 116 13.23 7.80 -10.19
N GLU A 117 13.68 6.66 -9.68
CA GLU A 117 14.64 5.79 -10.32
C GLU A 117 14.12 4.36 -10.30
N ARG A 118 14.10 3.74 -11.48
CA ARG A 118 13.83 2.30 -11.60
C ARG A 118 15.14 1.54 -11.39
N VAL A 119 15.15 0.67 -10.40
CA VAL A 119 16.33 -0.12 -10.03
C VAL A 119 16.12 -1.57 -10.46
N PHE A 120 17.01 -2.04 -11.32
CA PHE A 120 17.10 -3.46 -11.68
C PHE A 120 18.12 -4.13 -10.76
N ASN A 121 17.64 -4.99 -9.86
CA ASN A 121 18.50 -5.75 -8.96
C ASN A 121 18.07 -7.22 -8.94
N PHE A 122 19.03 -8.12 -8.75
CA PHE A 122 18.77 -9.56 -8.59
C PHE A 122 18.06 -9.86 -7.26
N ASN A 123 18.18 -8.95 -6.28
CA ASN A 123 17.48 -9.02 -5.01
C ASN A 123 16.70 -7.73 -4.76
N PRO A 124 15.48 -7.80 -4.20
CA PRO A 124 14.78 -6.61 -3.78
C PRO A 124 15.61 -5.90 -2.69
N PRO A 125 15.53 -4.56 -2.61
CA PRO A 125 16.18 -3.83 -1.54
C PRO A 125 15.63 -4.27 -0.17
N PRO A 126 16.42 -4.10 0.90
CA PRO A 126 15.90 -4.32 2.23
C PRO A 126 14.76 -3.35 2.53
N CYS A 127 13.78 -3.85 3.29
CA CYS A 127 12.73 -3.08 3.90
C CYS A 127 13.27 -2.51 5.22
N ASN A 128 13.46 -1.19 5.31
CA ASN A 128 13.85 -0.52 6.55
C ASN A 128 12.64 0.09 7.26
N VAL A 129 12.64 0.15 8.59
CA VAL A 129 11.61 0.77 9.45
C VAL A 129 10.21 0.15 9.33
N PHE A 130 9.60 0.17 8.15
CA PHE A 130 8.28 -0.38 7.85
C PHE A 130 8.18 -0.87 6.40
N GLY A 131 7.19 -1.72 6.14
CA GLY A 131 6.78 -2.06 4.78
C GLY A 131 5.52 -2.89 4.74
N THR A 132 4.76 -2.77 3.66
CA THR A 132 3.51 -3.50 3.44
C THR A 132 3.54 -4.13 2.06
N TYR A 133 3.46 -5.45 2.02
CA TYR A 133 3.57 -6.24 0.79
C TYR A 133 2.39 -7.21 0.67
N TYR A 134 1.65 -7.09 -0.42
CA TYR A 134 0.68 -8.07 -0.85
C TYR A 134 1.38 -9.22 -1.56
N VAL A 135 0.97 -10.43 -1.23
CA VAL A 135 1.51 -11.69 -1.73
C VAL A 135 0.37 -12.54 -2.26
N CYS A 136 0.50 -13.06 -3.48
CA CYS A 136 -0.47 -13.96 -4.11
C CYS A 136 0.18 -14.81 -5.19
N ASN A 137 -0.56 -15.69 -5.86
CA ASN A 137 -0.04 -16.46 -7.00
C ASN A 137 -0.03 -15.68 -8.33
N GLY A 138 -0.62 -14.48 -8.40
CA GLY A 138 -0.68 -13.68 -9.63
C GLY A 138 -1.61 -14.24 -10.72
N THR A 139 -2.50 -15.15 -10.35
CA THR A 139 -3.43 -15.80 -11.30
C THR A 139 -4.68 -14.96 -11.53
N ARG A 140 -5.41 -15.23 -12.63
CA ARG A 140 -6.75 -14.67 -12.81
C ARG A 140 -7.74 -15.48 -11.97
N SER A 141 -8.40 -14.84 -11.02
CA SER A 141 -9.45 -15.40 -10.17
C SER A 141 -10.62 -14.44 -10.05
N GLN A 142 -11.66 -14.80 -9.31
CA GLN A 142 -12.67 -13.82 -8.90
C GLN A 142 -12.01 -12.73 -8.05
N VAL A 143 -12.35 -11.47 -8.33
CA VAL A 143 -11.89 -10.27 -7.62
C VAL A 143 -13.08 -9.32 -7.43
N LEU A 144 -12.97 -8.43 -6.43
CA LEU A 144 -13.87 -7.31 -6.26
C LEU A 144 -13.50 -6.20 -7.25
N LEU A 145 -14.34 -5.99 -8.27
CA LEU A 145 -14.33 -4.79 -9.11
C LEU A 145 -14.89 -3.62 -8.30
N LEU A 146 -14.23 -2.47 -8.42
CA LEU A 146 -14.76 -1.18 -8.03
C LEU A 146 -14.67 -0.21 -9.21
N ARG A 147 -15.72 0.56 -9.45
CA ARG A 147 -15.70 1.72 -10.34
C ARG A 147 -16.30 2.91 -9.61
N ALA A 148 -15.61 4.03 -9.67
CA ALA A 148 -16.11 5.29 -9.14
C ALA A 148 -15.84 6.40 -10.15
N ARG A 149 -16.84 7.25 -10.40
CA ARG A 149 -16.69 8.45 -11.24
C ARG A 149 -17.39 9.61 -10.58
N ARG A 150 -16.72 10.76 -10.61
CA ARG A 150 -17.22 12.08 -10.22
C ARG A 150 -17.81 12.05 -8.81
N ALA A 151 -16.99 12.37 -7.83
CA ALA A 151 -17.49 12.59 -6.48
C ALA A 151 -18.45 13.79 -6.45
N PHE A 152 -19.41 13.78 -5.52
CA PHE A 152 -20.25 14.95 -5.25
C PHE A 152 -19.49 16.05 -4.52
N ASP A 153 -18.61 15.67 -3.60
CA ASP A 153 -17.88 16.57 -2.70
C ASP A 153 -16.38 16.61 -3.08
N PRO A 154 -15.76 17.82 -3.17
CA PRO A 154 -14.34 17.98 -3.50
C PRO A 154 -13.36 17.41 -2.48
N GLU A 155 -13.80 17.06 -1.28
CA GLU A 155 -12.97 16.42 -0.24
C GLU A 155 -13.09 14.89 -0.22
N THR A 156 -13.92 14.31 -1.10
CA THR A 156 -14.17 12.87 -1.15
C THR A 156 -12.89 12.06 -1.41
N GLN A 157 -12.56 11.14 -0.49
CA GLN A 157 -11.42 10.23 -0.62
C GLN A 157 -11.89 8.78 -0.73
N ILE A 158 -11.81 8.21 -1.95
CA ILE A 158 -12.36 6.89 -2.25
C ILE A 158 -11.76 5.76 -1.39
N LEU A 159 -10.45 5.74 -1.17
CA LEU A 159 -9.79 4.70 -0.39
C LEU A 159 -10.21 4.76 1.09
N SER A 160 -10.36 5.97 1.65
CA SER A 160 -10.87 6.16 3.00
C SER A 160 -12.33 5.73 3.13
N LEU A 161 -13.19 6.06 2.15
CA LEU A 161 -14.59 5.62 2.14
C LEU A 161 -14.72 4.10 2.05
N MET A 162 -13.87 3.45 1.26
CA MET A 162 -13.81 1.98 1.19
C MET A 162 -13.44 1.38 2.54
N GLN A 163 -12.39 1.88 3.18
CA GLN A 163 -11.96 1.42 4.50
C GLN A 163 -13.06 1.63 5.55
N ASN A 164 -13.67 2.83 5.58
CA ASN A 164 -14.79 3.14 6.47
C ASN A 164 -15.98 2.21 6.27
N ALA A 165 -16.28 1.83 5.03
CA ALA A 165 -17.33 0.87 4.73
C ALA A 165 -17.02 -0.53 5.31
N LEU A 166 -15.75 -0.92 5.42
CA LEU A 166 -15.37 -2.15 6.10
C LEU A 166 -15.52 -2.01 7.62
N CYS A 167 -15.03 -0.90 8.21
CA CYS A 167 -15.15 -0.62 9.65
C CYS A 167 -16.60 -0.65 10.12
N GLN A 168 -17.51 0.00 9.38
CA GLN A 168 -18.92 0.03 9.75
C GLN A 168 -19.62 -1.33 9.63
N ARG A 169 -19.22 -2.15 8.65
CA ARG A 169 -19.89 -3.42 8.37
C ARG A 169 -19.37 -4.58 9.23
N TYR A 170 -18.08 -4.56 9.57
CA TYR A 170 -17.36 -5.66 10.20
C TYR A 170 -16.81 -5.26 11.59
N VAL A 171 -17.68 -4.76 12.46
CA VAL A 171 -17.28 -4.29 13.81
C VAL A 171 -16.65 -5.40 14.67
N ASN A 172 -17.05 -6.66 14.48
CA ASN A 172 -16.60 -7.81 15.27
C ASN A 172 -15.72 -8.77 14.46
N ALA A 173 -15.14 -8.33 13.35
CA ALA A 173 -14.30 -9.16 12.49
C ALA A 173 -13.16 -8.34 11.89
N HIS A 174 -11.97 -8.95 11.83
CA HIS A 174 -10.83 -8.40 11.13
C HIS A 174 -10.92 -8.74 9.65
N VAL A 175 -11.06 -7.72 8.82
CA VAL A 175 -11.21 -7.82 7.37
C VAL A 175 -10.19 -6.89 6.70
N GLY A 176 -9.41 -7.47 5.80
CA GLY A 176 -8.48 -6.74 4.94
C GLY A 176 -8.85 -6.86 3.47
N LEU A 177 -8.58 -5.80 2.71
CA LEU A 177 -8.58 -5.80 1.26
C LEU A 177 -7.19 -5.40 0.75
N SER A 178 -6.74 -6.02 -0.32
CA SER A 178 -5.53 -5.60 -1.01
C SER A 178 -5.69 -5.77 -2.52
N GLY A 179 -5.11 -4.85 -3.28
CA GLY A 179 -5.31 -4.82 -4.72
C GLY A 179 -4.82 -3.54 -5.38
N LEU A 180 -5.37 -3.26 -6.55
CA LEU A 180 -4.95 -2.15 -7.40
C LEU A 180 -6.12 -1.21 -7.67
N ILE A 181 -5.82 0.08 -7.78
CA ILE A 181 -6.72 1.09 -8.33
C ILE A 181 -6.01 1.84 -9.45
N LEU A 182 -6.66 1.91 -10.61
CA LEU A 182 -6.27 2.73 -11.74
C LEU A 182 -7.14 3.98 -11.72
N MET A 183 -6.52 5.13 -11.50
CA MET A 183 -7.15 6.42 -11.74
C MET A 183 -6.92 6.80 -13.21
N THR A 184 -8.00 6.94 -13.99
CA THR A 184 -7.96 7.25 -15.43
C THR A 184 -8.19 8.73 -15.73
N SER A 185 -8.75 9.48 -14.78
CA SER A 185 -8.95 10.93 -14.84
C SER A 185 -8.73 11.55 -13.45
N GLY A 186 -8.34 12.81 -13.42
CA GLY A 186 -8.09 13.57 -12.19
C GLY A 186 -6.60 13.74 -11.86
N LEU A 187 -6.35 14.34 -10.71
CA LEU A 187 -5.03 14.60 -10.15
C LEU A 187 -4.85 13.80 -8.87
N ALA A 188 -3.70 13.12 -8.76
CA ALA A 188 -3.26 12.44 -7.56
C ALA A 188 -2.26 13.32 -6.83
N GLU A 189 -2.47 13.54 -5.54
CA GLU A 189 -1.43 14.07 -4.68
C GLU A 189 -0.52 12.92 -4.23
N VAL A 190 0.76 13.09 -4.49
CA VAL A 190 1.80 12.10 -4.19
C VAL A 190 2.72 12.64 -3.12
N GLY A 191 3.12 11.75 -2.21
CA GLY A 191 4.04 12.04 -1.11
C GLY A 191 5.40 11.43 -1.40
N VAL A 192 6.44 12.26 -1.26
CA VAL A 192 7.84 11.82 -1.23
C VAL A 192 8.42 12.17 0.13
N MET A 193 9.00 11.16 0.77
CA MET A 193 9.64 11.30 2.07
C MET A 193 10.83 12.27 2.02
N PRO A 194 11.03 13.13 3.04
CA PRO A 194 12.22 13.97 3.16
C PRO A 194 13.53 13.16 3.20
N PRO A 195 14.67 13.78 2.85
CA PRO A 195 15.96 13.08 2.78
C PRO A 195 16.47 12.60 4.15
N ILE A 196 15.97 13.17 5.25
CA ILE A 196 16.31 12.83 6.63
C ILE A 196 15.04 12.64 7.47
N PHE A 197 15.16 11.89 8.57
CA PHE A 197 14.08 11.72 9.56
C PHE A 197 13.82 13.01 10.33
N PRO A 198 12.63 13.18 10.92
CA PRO A 198 12.40 14.30 11.83
C PRO A 198 13.33 14.21 13.05
N GLU A 199 13.72 15.36 13.60
CA GLU A 199 14.55 15.44 14.81
C GLU A 199 13.71 15.35 16.10
N THR A 200 12.41 15.66 15.99
CA THR A 200 11.43 15.59 17.07
C THR A 200 10.27 14.70 16.68
N LEU A 201 9.59 14.13 17.67
CA LEU A 201 8.39 13.33 17.46
C LEU A 201 7.30 14.15 16.74
N LEU A 202 6.72 13.57 15.69
CA LEU A 202 5.52 14.10 15.03
C LEU A 202 4.32 13.23 15.41
N GLU A 203 3.39 13.77 16.20
CA GLU A 203 2.28 12.98 16.78
C GLU A 203 0.96 13.11 16.01
N ASN A 204 0.70 14.26 15.40
CA ASN A 204 -0.59 14.54 14.78
C ASN A 204 -0.55 14.40 13.24
N GLU A 205 -1.71 14.11 12.67
CA GLU A 205 -1.87 13.86 11.23
C GLU A 205 -1.44 15.05 10.37
N THR A 206 -1.66 16.28 10.84
CA THR A 206 -1.30 17.50 10.11
C THR A 206 0.21 17.65 9.99
N ASP A 207 0.96 17.44 11.07
CA ASP A 207 2.42 17.53 11.07
C ASP A 207 3.03 16.42 10.23
N ILE A 208 2.51 15.19 10.34
CA ILE A 208 2.90 14.06 9.50
C ILE A 208 2.64 14.37 8.01
N TYR A 209 1.47 14.93 7.69
CA TYR A 209 1.12 15.32 6.33
C TYR A 209 2.00 16.46 5.81
N ASN A 210 2.40 17.39 6.66
CA ASN A 210 3.26 18.54 6.30
C ASN A 210 4.74 18.20 6.23
N TRP A 211 5.18 17.15 6.91
CA TRP A 211 6.55 16.65 6.82
C TRP A 211 6.89 16.13 5.41
N ASN A 212 5.90 15.62 4.66
CA ASN A 212 6.12 15.06 3.33
C ASN A 212 6.20 16.14 2.24
N TYR A 213 7.08 15.92 1.26
CA TYR A 213 7.04 16.67 0.00
C TYR A 213 5.86 16.20 -0.83
N LYS A 214 5.09 17.14 -1.36
CA LYS A 214 3.80 16.88 -2.01
C LYS A 214 3.79 17.42 -3.43
N TYR A 215 3.34 16.59 -4.37
CA TYR A 215 3.21 16.95 -5.78
C TYR A 215 1.88 16.48 -6.33
N ASN A 216 1.32 17.22 -7.29
CA ASN A 216 0.15 16.77 -8.03
C ASN A 216 0.59 16.19 -9.38
N ILE A 217 0.13 14.97 -9.68
CA ILE A 217 0.30 14.35 -11.00
C ILE A 217 -1.03 14.00 -11.62
N ALA A 218 -1.10 14.11 -12.94
CA ALA A 218 -2.27 13.71 -13.70
C ALA A 218 -2.33 12.19 -13.89
N ALA A 219 -3.55 11.67 -13.97
CA ALA A 219 -3.84 10.34 -14.49
C ALA A 219 -3.18 10.10 -15.88
N PRO A 220 -2.88 8.84 -16.26
CA PRO A 220 -3.16 7.62 -15.52
C PRO A 220 -2.19 7.35 -14.37
N VAL A 221 -2.72 6.90 -13.23
CA VAL A 221 -1.94 6.47 -12.06
C VAL A 221 -2.44 5.11 -11.60
N VAL A 222 -1.54 4.14 -11.42
CA VAL A 222 -1.83 2.84 -10.82
C VAL A 222 -1.29 2.83 -9.40
N VAL A 223 -2.19 2.65 -8.44
CA VAL A 223 -1.88 2.58 -7.01
C VAL A 223 -2.14 1.17 -6.52
N HIS A 224 -1.17 0.59 -5.84
CA HIS A 224 -1.39 -0.57 -4.97
C HIS A 224 -1.89 -0.08 -3.63
N ASN A 225 -3.03 -0.59 -3.20
CA ASN A 225 -3.60 -0.30 -1.90
C ASN A 225 -3.74 -1.58 -1.09
N THR A 226 -3.42 -1.49 0.20
CA THR A 226 -3.80 -2.46 1.22
C THR A 226 -4.53 -1.72 2.33
N MET A 227 -5.69 -2.21 2.74
CA MET A 227 -6.49 -1.63 3.81
C MET A 227 -7.04 -2.70 4.74
N PHE A 228 -7.10 -2.38 6.03
CA PHE A 228 -7.72 -3.17 7.08
C PHE A 228 -8.72 -2.31 7.84
N ASN A 229 -9.75 -2.94 8.39
CA ASN A 229 -10.72 -2.27 9.26
C ASN A 229 -10.29 -2.18 10.74
N PHE A 230 -9.03 -2.46 11.02
CA PHE A 230 -8.40 -2.44 12.34
C PHE A 230 -6.97 -1.92 12.21
N ASP A 231 -6.48 -1.27 13.25
CA ASP A 231 -5.10 -0.77 13.37
C ASP A 231 -4.34 -1.41 14.54
N GLU A 232 -5.00 -2.31 15.28
CA GLU A 232 -4.42 -3.10 16.35
C GLU A 232 -4.92 -4.55 16.26
N LEU A 233 -4.02 -5.49 16.55
CA LEU A 233 -4.32 -6.92 16.60
C LEU A 233 -3.95 -7.46 17.98
N ARG A 234 -4.94 -8.00 18.69
CA ARG A 234 -4.73 -8.71 19.95
C ARG A 234 -4.01 -10.02 19.68
N LEU A 235 -2.88 -10.21 20.34
CA LEU A 235 -2.13 -11.46 20.35
C LEU A 235 -2.63 -12.26 21.54
N SER A 236 -3.31 -13.39 21.30
CA SER A 236 -3.60 -14.33 22.39
C SER A 236 -2.29 -14.99 22.81
N SER A 237 -1.83 -14.76 24.04
CA SER A 237 -0.80 -15.61 24.64
C SER A 237 -1.35 -17.03 24.73
N ILE A 238 -0.54 -18.01 24.34
CA ILE A 238 -0.90 -19.43 24.46
C ILE A 238 -0.87 -19.88 25.93
N ASP A 239 -0.25 -19.12 26.82
CA ASP A 239 -0.14 -19.46 28.22
C ASP A 239 -0.37 -18.25 29.12
N ASP A 240 -1.24 -18.47 30.10
CA ASP A 240 -1.49 -17.75 31.36
C ASP A 240 -1.90 -16.26 31.37
N GLU A 241 -3.04 -16.07 32.04
CA GLU A 241 -3.59 -14.88 32.68
C GLU A 241 -2.58 -13.74 32.97
N ASN A 242 -2.63 -12.64 32.21
CA ASN A 242 -2.96 -11.29 32.74
C ASN A 242 -2.54 -10.06 31.91
N GLU A 243 -2.00 -10.16 30.69
CA GLU A 243 -1.80 -8.95 29.87
C GLU A 243 -2.24 -9.15 28.42
N ASP A 244 -3.23 -8.37 28.00
CA ASP A 244 -3.65 -8.30 26.60
C ASP A 244 -2.53 -7.64 25.81
N MET A 245 -1.75 -8.43 25.09
CA MET A 245 -0.71 -7.93 24.22
C MET A 245 -1.29 -7.56 22.86
N PHE A 246 -0.98 -6.37 22.38
CA PHE A 246 -1.40 -5.91 21.05
C PHE A 246 -0.19 -5.67 20.16
N CYS A 247 -0.36 -5.91 18.86
CA CYS A 247 0.54 -5.34 17.86
C CYS A 247 -0.23 -4.39 16.95
N THR A 248 0.39 -3.26 16.65
CA THR A 248 -0.15 -2.28 15.70
C THR A 248 -0.20 -2.85 14.28
N VAL A 249 -1.03 -2.28 13.40
CA VAL A 249 -1.21 -2.67 12.00
C VAL A 249 -1.21 -1.43 11.13
N ASN A 250 -0.56 -1.47 9.96
CA ASN A 250 -0.60 -0.38 9.00
C ASN A 250 -1.92 -0.42 8.22
N SER A 251 -3.00 0.04 8.88
CA SER A 251 -4.38 -0.15 8.42
C SER A 251 -4.69 0.40 7.02
N ASN A 252 -3.87 1.31 6.48
CA ASN A 252 -4.00 1.79 5.11
C ASN A 252 -2.63 2.13 4.51
N SER A 253 -2.26 1.44 3.43
CA SER A 253 -0.97 1.61 2.74
C SER A 253 -1.19 1.81 1.24
N ASN A 254 -0.62 2.89 0.67
CA ASN A 254 -0.91 3.35 -0.68
C ASN A 254 0.38 3.66 -1.47
N TYR A 255 0.68 2.85 -2.47
CA TYR A 255 1.94 2.94 -3.21
C TYR A 255 1.72 3.08 -4.71
N ILE A 256 2.40 4.02 -5.35
CA ILE A 256 2.29 4.25 -6.80
C ILE A 256 3.16 3.24 -7.53
N LEU A 257 2.52 2.27 -8.18
CA LEU A 257 3.18 1.26 -9.00
C LEU A 257 3.58 1.80 -10.37
N ARG A 258 2.75 2.69 -10.93
CA ARG A 258 2.93 3.27 -12.27
C ARG A 258 2.33 4.66 -12.32
N ALA A 259 3.11 5.59 -12.86
CA ALA A 259 2.68 6.92 -13.26
C ALA A 259 3.69 7.49 -14.26
N ASN A 260 3.32 8.56 -14.98
CA ASN A 260 4.25 9.27 -15.87
C ASN A 260 5.46 9.86 -15.10
N GLN A 261 5.27 10.23 -13.83
CA GLN A 261 6.28 10.74 -12.91
C GLN A 261 6.04 10.15 -11.51
N PHE A 262 7.06 10.11 -10.66
CA PHE A 262 6.98 9.66 -9.26
C PHE A 262 6.52 8.20 -9.05
N THR A 263 6.84 7.31 -9.99
CA THR A 263 6.68 5.87 -9.75
C THR A 263 7.58 5.46 -8.58
N GLY A 264 7.04 4.77 -7.57
CA GLY A 264 7.77 4.49 -6.32
C GLY A 264 7.33 5.32 -5.11
N SER A 265 6.52 6.37 -5.33
CA SER A 265 6.07 7.27 -4.28
C SER A 265 4.79 6.77 -3.59
N ARG A 266 4.38 7.47 -2.52
CA ARG A 266 3.12 7.20 -1.83
C ARG A 266 1.98 7.99 -2.46
N PHE A 267 0.84 7.34 -2.67
CA PHE A 267 -0.39 8.03 -3.02
C PHE A 267 -1.04 8.56 -1.74
N LEU A 268 -1.22 9.88 -1.64
CA LEU A 268 -1.83 10.49 -0.45
C LEU A 268 -3.34 10.59 -0.62
N LYS A 269 -3.78 11.23 -1.71
CA LYS A 269 -5.19 11.49 -1.98
C LYS A 269 -5.46 11.83 -3.44
N CYS A 270 -6.74 11.83 -3.83
CA CYS A 270 -7.15 12.49 -5.07
C CYS A 270 -7.40 13.96 -4.78
N SER A 271 -6.74 14.85 -5.53
CA SER A 271 -6.87 16.31 -5.39
C SER A 271 -8.03 16.88 -6.22
N THR A 272 -8.61 16.08 -7.11
CA THR A 272 -9.75 16.49 -7.94
C THR A 272 -10.83 15.41 -7.99
N PRO A 273 -11.39 14.97 -6.84
CA PRO A 273 -12.31 13.83 -6.80
C PRO A 273 -13.60 14.05 -7.60
N VAL A 274 -14.03 15.30 -7.79
CA VAL A 274 -15.17 15.67 -8.66
C VAL A 274 -14.92 15.38 -10.14
N ALA A 275 -13.66 15.35 -10.59
CA ALA A 275 -13.24 15.03 -11.95
C ALA A 275 -12.61 13.63 -12.06
N MET A 276 -12.53 12.91 -10.95
CA MET A 276 -11.88 11.60 -10.87
C MET A 276 -12.72 10.54 -11.55
N GLU A 277 -12.03 9.67 -12.27
CA GLU A 277 -12.56 8.37 -12.68
C GLU A 277 -11.55 7.30 -12.29
N CYS A 278 -12.02 6.22 -11.69
CA CYS A 278 -11.16 5.11 -11.33
C CYS A 278 -11.83 3.75 -11.46
N VAL A 279 -10.99 2.74 -11.67
CA VAL A 279 -11.36 1.32 -11.64
C VAL A 279 -10.37 0.58 -10.76
N GLY A 280 -10.87 -0.25 -9.84
CA GLY A 280 -10.06 -1.03 -8.94
C GLY A 280 -10.42 -2.51 -8.94
N TYR A 281 -9.43 -3.33 -8.56
CA TYR A 281 -9.54 -4.78 -8.44
C TYR A 281 -8.90 -5.19 -7.12
N PHE A 282 -9.70 -5.79 -6.24
CA PHE A 282 -9.27 -6.14 -4.87
C PHE A 282 -9.58 -7.59 -4.53
N ASN A 283 -8.71 -8.18 -3.71
CA ASN A 283 -8.95 -9.43 -3.03
C ASN A 283 -9.17 -9.21 -1.54
N VAL A 284 -9.98 -10.08 -0.94
CA VAL A 284 -10.02 -10.22 0.51
C VAL A 284 -8.72 -10.88 0.96
N VAL A 285 -8.05 -10.27 1.94
CA VAL A 285 -6.83 -10.78 2.54
C VAL A 285 -7.19 -11.98 3.41
N SER A 286 -6.64 -13.16 3.12
CA SER A 286 -6.86 -14.38 3.90
C SER A 286 -5.89 -14.52 5.08
N GLU A 287 -4.74 -13.84 5.03
CA GLU A 287 -3.72 -13.91 6.08
C GLU A 287 -2.96 -12.58 6.17
N LEU A 288 -2.79 -12.07 7.39
CA LEU A 288 -1.87 -10.98 7.71
C LEU A 288 -0.74 -11.54 8.57
N GLN A 289 0.50 -11.38 8.13
CA GLN A 289 1.70 -11.72 8.90
C GLN A 289 2.40 -10.44 9.34
N ARG A 290 2.42 -10.19 10.65
CA ARG A 290 3.15 -9.07 11.27
C ARG A 290 4.56 -9.48 11.66
N ILE A 291 5.55 -8.71 11.23
CA ILE A 291 6.97 -9.00 11.40
C ILE A 291 7.65 -7.79 12.04
N GLY A 292 8.31 -8.00 13.18
CA GLY A 292 9.04 -6.93 13.87
C GLY A 292 8.16 -5.78 14.36
N ALA A 293 6.85 -6.04 14.55
CA ALA A 293 5.93 -5.11 15.18
C ALA A 293 6.29 -4.93 16.66
N GLU A 294 6.20 -3.71 17.16
CA GLU A 294 6.32 -3.46 18.60
C GLU A 294 5.06 -3.95 19.31
N LEU A 295 5.27 -4.58 20.48
CA LEU A 295 4.21 -5.08 21.33
C LEU A 295 3.81 -3.97 22.30
N ILE A 296 2.49 -3.77 22.45
CA ILE A 296 1.89 -2.80 23.35
C ILE A 296 1.17 -3.59 24.45
N HIS A 297 1.36 -3.15 25.69
CA HIS A 297 0.72 -3.65 26.90
C HIS A 297 -0.35 -2.66 27.36
#